data_AF-A0A8T4EIY3-F1
#
_entry.id   AF-A0A8T4EIY3-F1
#
_cell.length_a   1.000
_cell.length_b   1.000
_cell.length_c   1.000
_cell.angle_alpha   90.00
_cell.angle_beta   90.00
_cell.angle_gamma   90.00
#
_symmetry.space_group_name_H-M   'P 1'
#
loop_
_entity.id
_entity.type
_entity.pdbx_description
1 polymer ?
#
loop_
_entity_poly.entity_id
_entity_poly.type
_entity_poly.pdbx_seq_one_letter_code
_entity_poly.pdbx_strand_id
1 'polypeptide(L)'
;MILLFTSNHCAWCEVLKNMLLEKYEEFGQLDTIYEVNVDVHYHIAEAYGILVVPTLVAGMQKITGVPTETDLRSFILQITSGAKAKGKKVPASSFLREARKIQKTQVQEESPLRST
;
A
#
# COMPACT_ATOMS: atom_id res chain seq x y z
N MET A 1 4.96 2.17 8.99
CA MET A 1 4.17 3.13 9.78
C MET A 1 2.71 2.80 9.61
N ILE A 2 2.06 2.47 10.72
CA ILE A 2 0.64 2.17 10.85
C ILE A 2 0.11 3.13 11.91
N LEU A 3 -1.02 3.77 11.67
CA LEU A 3 -1.72 4.61 12.65
C LEU A 3 -2.96 3.87 13.12
N LEU A 4 -3.15 3.75 14.42
CA LEU A 4 -4.35 3.21 15.05
C LEU A 4 -5.12 4.35 15.70
N PHE A 5 -6.25 4.72 15.11
CA PHE A 5 -7.15 5.73 15.66
C PHE A 5 -8.08 5.10 16.69
N THR A 6 -8.09 5.64 17.91
CA THR A 6 -8.85 5.16 19.08
C THR A 6 -9.61 6.29 19.77
N SER A 7 -10.49 5.96 20.71
CA SER A 7 -11.17 6.91 21.61
C SER A 7 -11.26 6.27 23.00
N ASN A 8 -11.34 7.09 24.06
CA ASN A 8 -11.56 6.63 25.43
C ASN A 8 -12.93 5.94 25.60
N HIS A 9 -13.88 6.18 24.69
CA HIS A 9 -15.23 5.63 24.73
C HIS A 9 -15.42 4.40 23.82
N CYS A 10 -14.34 3.88 23.25
CA CYS A 10 -14.37 2.81 22.28
C CYS A 10 -14.19 1.43 22.92
N ALA A 11 -15.29 0.69 23.10
CA ALA A 11 -15.27 -0.66 23.68
C ALA A 11 -14.42 -1.67 22.86
N TRP A 12 -14.33 -1.45 21.54
CA TRP A 12 -13.66 -2.37 20.61
C TRP A 12 -12.18 -2.05 20.37
N CYS A 13 -11.70 -0.90 20.85
CA CYS A 13 -10.34 -0.45 20.58
C CYS A 13 -9.31 -1.34 21.29
N GLU A 14 -9.60 -1.78 22.52
CA GLU A 14 -8.74 -2.69 23.28
C GLU A 14 -8.65 -4.08 22.62
N VAL A 15 -9.74 -4.56 22.01
CA VAL A 15 -9.74 -5.82 21.26
C VAL A 15 -8.76 -5.75 20.10
N LEU A 16 -8.82 -4.67 19.30
CA LEU A 16 -7.90 -4.52 18.17
C LEU A 16 -6.44 -4.32 18.61
N LYS A 17 -6.20 -3.63 19.73
CA LYS A 17 -4.86 -3.51 20.31
C LYS A 17 -4.27 -4.87 20.67
N ASN A 18 -5.06 -5.72 21.33
CA ASN A 18 -4.62 -7.07 21.69
C ASN A 18 -4.31 -7.91 20.45
N MET A 19 -5.17 -7.87 19.42
CA MET A 19 -4.91 -8.55 18.15
C MET A 19 -3.62 -8.08 17.48
N LEU A 20 -3.32 -6.77 17.53
CA LEU A 20 -2.08 -6.22 16.99
C LEU A 20 -0.85 -6.64 17.79
N LEU A 21 -0.96 -6.70 19.11
CA LEU A 21 0.12 -7.17 20.00
C LEU A 21 0.44 -8.64 19.77
N GLU A 22 -0.57 -9.50 19.64
CA GLU A 22 -0.38 -10.92 19.30
C GLU A 22 0.35 -11.09 17.97
N LYS A 23 0.00 -10.27 16.97
CA LYS A 23 0.66 -10.30 15.66
C LYS A 23 2.03 -9.63 15.64
N TYR A 24 2.35 -8.76 16.61
CA TYR A 24 3.68 -8.17 16.72
C TYR A 24 4.75 -9.24 16.94
N GLU A 25 4.47 -10.22 17.80
CA GLU A 25 5.36 -11.35 18.04
C GLU A 25 5.58 -12.21 16.78
N GLU A 26 4.55 -12.34 15.92
CA GLU A 26 4.62 -13.12 14.68
C GLU A 26 5.44 -12.42 13.58
N PHE A 27 5.33 -11.08 13.45
CA PHE A 27 5.90 -10.33 12.33
C PHE A 27 7.16 -9.52 12.66
N GLY A 28 7.52 -9.36 13.94
CA GLY A 28 8.78 -8.75 14.40
C GLY A 28 9.07 -7.31 13.93
N GLN A 29 8.09 -6.63 13.32
CA GLN A 29 8.26 -5.33 12.64
C GLN A 29 7.08 -4.36 12.86
N LEU A 30 6.17 -4.61 13.82
CA LEU A 30 5.10 -3.65 14.11
C LEU A 30 5.54 -2.49 15.03
N ASP A 31 6.85 -2.25 15.21
CA ASP A 31 7.45 -1.10 15.93
C ASP A 31 7.01 0.27 15.40
N THR A 32 6.21 0.28 14.34
CA THR A 32 5.72 1.49 13.69
C THR A 32 4.20 1.67 13.81
N ILE A 33 3.52 0.96 14.71
CA ILE A 33 2.13 1.25 15.09
C ILE A 33 2.11 2.42 16.07
N TYR A 34 1.47 3.51 15.68
CA TYR A 34 1.27 4.68 16.51
C TYR A 34 -0.21 4.82 16.85
N GLU A 35 -0.53 4.88 18.13
CA GLU A 35 -1.88 5.16 18.60
C GLU A 35 -2.19 6.66 18.52
N VAL A 36 -3.37 6.98 17.99
CA VAL A 36 -3.90 8.35 17.92
C VAL A 36 -5.26 8.37 18.60
N ASN A 37 -5.32 8.95 19.80
CA ASN A 37 -6.58 9.16 20.49
C ASN A 37 -7.33 10.36 19.87
N VAL A 38 -8.47 10.11 19.25
CA VAL A 38 -9.26 11.14 18.54
C VAL A 38 -9.92 12.13 19.49
N ASP A 39 -10.10 11.78 20.77
CA ASP A 39 -10.65 12.70 21.78
C ASP A 39 -9.67 13.84 22.08
N VAL A 40 -8.36 13.57 21.92
CA VAL A 40 -7.28 14.54 22.18
C VAL A 40 -6.77 15.16 20.87
N HIS A 41 -6.65 14.35 19.82
CA HIS A 41 -6.02 14.72 18.55
C HIS A 41 -7.00 14.70 17.36
N TYR A 42 -8.19 15.29 17.55
CA TYR A 42 -9.28 15.29 16.56
C TYR A 42 -8.86 15.79 15.16
N HIS A 43 -7.99 16.80 15.09
CA HIS A 43 -7.50 17.38 13.83
C HIS A 43 -6.70 16.36 12.99
N ILE A 44 -6.00 15.42 13.63
CA ILE A 44 -5.31 14.33 12.92
C ILE A 44 -6.37 13.39 12.34
N ALA A 45 -7.38 13.01 13.12
CA ALA A 45 -8.46 12.14 12.64
C ALA A 45 -9.20 12.76 11.44
N GLU A 46 -9.48 14.07 11.49
CA GLU A 46 -10.11 14.81 10.40
C GLU A 46 -9.25 14.80 9.12
N ALA A 47 -7.95 15.07 9.22
CA ALA A 47 -7.03 15.06 8.08
C ALA A 47 -6.95 13.69 7.38
N TYR A 48 -7.17 12.61 8.13
CA TYR A 48 -7.22 11.23 7.61
C TYR A 48 -8.63 10.76 7.22
N GLY A 49 -9.66 11.62 7.37
CA GLY A 49 -11.05 11.27 7.08
C GLY A 49 -11.58 10.13 7.94
N ILE A 50 -11.24 10.16 9.24
CA ILE A 50 -11.64 9.16 10.22
C ILE A 50 -12.93 9.59 10.90
N LEU A 51 -13.99 8.82 10.67
CA LEU A 51 -15.32 9.06 11.26
C LEU A 51 -15.67 8.07 12.37
N VAL A 52 -14.99 6.91 12.38
CA VAL A 52 -15.31 5.78 13.27
C VAL A 52 -14.02 5.21 13.82
N VAL A 53 -14.04 4.77 15.08
CA VAL A 53 -12.95 4.08 15.76
C VAL A 53 -13.40 2.68 16.22
N PRO A 54 -12.50 1.69 16.32
CA PRO A 54 -11.09 1.79 15.95
C PRO A 54 -10.90 1.84 14.42
N THR A 55 -9.89 2.56 13.95
CA THR A 55 -9.51 2.54 12.52
C THR A 55 -8.00 2.43 12.37
N LEU A 56 -7.54 1.49 11.56
CA LEU A 56 -6.14 1.32 11.17
C LEU A 56 -5.88 1.99 9.83
N VAL A 57 -4.79 2.76 9.74
CA VAL A 57 -4.35 3.41 8.51
C VAL A 57 -2.88 3.11 8.27
N ALA A 58 -2.53 2.69 7.05
CA ALA A 58 -1.15 2.51 6.65
C ALA A 58 -0.97 2.93 5.19
N GLY A 59 -0.40 4.12 4.99
CA GLY A 59 -0.30 4.73 3.66
C GLY A 59 -1.68 4.96 3.05
N MET A 60 -2.01 4.21 1.99
CA MET A 60 -3.31 4.28 1.31
C MET A 60 -4.31 3.23 1.79
N GLN A 61 -3.87 2.26 2.59
CA GLN A 61 -4.73 1.20 3.11
C GLN A 61 -5.41 1.66 4.40
N LYS A 62 -6.70 1.35 4.54
CA LYS A 62 -7.51 1.69 5.71
C LYS A 62 -8.44 0.53 6.08
N ILE A 63 -8.50 0.19 7.36
CA ILE A 63 -9.46 -0.76 7.94
C ILE A 63 -10.19 -0.07 9.07
N THR A 64 -11.52 -0.10 9.03
CA THR A 64 -12.37 0.49 10.07
C THR A 64 -13.12 -0.63 10.81
N GLY A 65 -13.19 -0.52 12.13
CA GLY A 65 -13.75 -1.53 13.03
C GLY A 65 -12.72 -2.59 13.45
N VAL A 66 -13.22 -3.69 14.01
CA VAL A 66 -12.41 -4.85 14.38
C VAL A 66 -12.32 -5.80 13.18
N PRO A 67 -11.16 -5.93 12.52
CA PRO A 67 -10.98 -6.88 11.44
C PRO A 67 -11.00 -8.32 11.94
N THR A 68 -11.21 -9.25 11.00
CA THR A 68 -10.87 -10.66 11.25
C THR A 68 -9.36 -10.86 11.28
N GLU A 69 -8.90 -11.98 11.83
CA GLU A 69 -7.47 -12.32 11.83
C GLU A 69 -6.88 -12.38 10.41
N THR A 70 -7.64 -12.93 9.46
CA THR A 70 -7.23 -13.02 8.04
C THR A 70 -7.11 -11.65 7.37
N ASP A 71 -8.01 -10.73 7.69
CA ASP A 71 -7.97 -9.36 7.16
C ASP A 71 -6.78 -8.59 7.74
N LEU A 72 -6.56 -8.72 9.05
CA LEU A 72 -5.44 -8.08 9.73
C LEU A 72 -4.10 -8.58 9.19
N ARG A 73 -3.97 -9.89 8.98
CA ARG A 73 -2.78 -10.49 8.38
C ARG A 73 -2.56 -10.00 6.96
N SER A 74 -3.61 -9.95 6.15
CA SER A 74 -3.54 -9.47 4.76
C SER A 74 -3.12 -7.99 4.71
N PHE A 75 -3.64 -7.18 5.61
CA PHE A 75 -3.26 -5.77 5.76
C PHE A 75 -1.78 -5.61 6.09
N ILE A 76 -1.27 -6.32 7.10
CA ILE A 76 0.15 -6.29 7.48
C ILE A 76 1.03 -6.75 6.31
N LEU A 77 0.65 -7.82 5.61
CA LEU A 77 1.38 -8.32 4.45
C LEU A 77 1.40 -7.31 3.29
N GLN A 78 0.30 -6.60 3.04
CA GLN A 78 0.24 -5.57 2.00
C GLN A 78 1.16 -4.39 2.33
N ILE A 79 1.24 -3.98 3.60
CA ILE A 79 2.08 -2.87 4.05
C ILE A 79 3.56 -3.22 3.93
N THR A 80 3.93 -4.42 4.37
CA THR A 80 5.31 -4.91 4.33
C THR A 80 5.77 -5.22 2.89
N SER A 81 4.88 -5.77 2.05
CA SER A 81 5.19 -6.07 0.64
C SER A 81 5.21 -4.82 -0.24
N GLY A 82 4.31 -3.86 0.00
CA GLY A 82 4.24 -2.59 -0.72
C GLY A 82 5.45 -1.68 -0.50
N ALA A 83 6.14 -1.83 0.63
CA ALA A 83 7.40 -1.14 0.92
C ALA A 83 8.54 -1.56 -0.03
N LYS A 84 8.52 -2.80 -0.57
CA LYS A 84 9.53 -3.26 -1.55
C LYS A 84 9.18 -2.94 -3.00
N ALA A 85 7.92 -2.63 -3.31
CA ALA A 85 7.44 -2.46 -4.68
C ALA A 85 7.53 -1.03 -5.24
N LYS A 86 7.61 0.02 -4.39
CA LYS A 86 7.73 1.43 -4.84
C LYS A 86 9.16 1.86 -5.21
N GLY A 87 9.97 0.92 -5.72
CA GLY A 87 11.39 1.10 -6.04
C GLY A 87 11.77 0.98 -7.53
N LYS A 88 10.82 0.94 -8.47
CA LYS A 88 11.14 1.08 -9.91
C LYS A 88 10.20 2.07 -10.57
N LYS A 89 10.60 3.35 -10.59
CA LYS A 89 10.26 4.21 -11.72
C LYS A 89 10.89 3.54 -12.94
N VAL A 90 10.11 2.76 -13.68
CA VAL A 90 10.52 2.29 -15.01
C VAL A 90 10.72 3.58 -15.82
N PRO A 91 11.96 3.95 -16.18
CA PRO A 91 12.20 5.21 -16.86
C PRO A 91 11.49 5.15 -18.21
N ALA A 92 10.83 6.24 -18.61
CA ALA A 92 10.12 6.33 -19.90
C ALA A 92 11.00 5.95 -21.10
N SER A 93 12.33 6.00 -20.95
CA SER A 93 13.32 5.51 -21.92
C SER A 93 13.24 4.02 -22.23
N SER A 94 12.66 3.20 -21.36
CA SER A 94 12.47 1.76 -21.59
C SER A 94 11.35 1.48 -22.60
N PHE A 95 10.28 2.28 -22.62
CA PHE A 95 9.21 2.17 -23.63
C PHE A 95 9.64 2.71 -25.01
N LEU A 96 10.54 3.70 -25.06
CA LEU A 96 11.05 4.27 -26.32
C LEU A 96 11.99 3.32 -27.08
N ARG A 97 12.53 2.28 -26.42
CA ARG A 97 13.46 1.32 -27.04
C ARG A 97 12.73 0.24 -27.84
N GLU A 98 11.50 -0.12 -27.44
CA GLU A 98 10.65 -1.06 -28.17
C GLU A 98 10.18 -0.44 -29.52
N ALA A 99 9.77 0.83 -29.52
CA ALA A 99 9.26 1.50 -30.72
C ALA A 99 10.32 1.65 -31.84
N ARG A 100 11.62 1.76 -31.49
CA ARG A 100 12.71 1.86 -32.48
C ARG A 100 13.09 0.54 -33.15
N LYS A 101 12.74 -0.61 -32.57
CA LYS A 101 12.99 -1.90 -33.22
C LYS A 101 12.02 -2.17 -34.37
N ILE A 102 10.80 -1.63 -34.30
CA ILE A 102 9.76 -1.86 -35.31
C ILE A 102 10.09 -1.11 -36.62
N GLN A 103 10.69 0.08 -36.54
CA GLN A 103 11.03 0.87 -37.74
C GLN A 103 12.23 0.34 -38.55
N LYS A 104 13.09 -0.51 -37.96
CA LYS A 104 14.26 -1.05 -38.70
C LYS A 104 13.93 -2.25 -39.58
N THR A 105 12.79 -2.90 -39.40
CA THR A 105 12.41 -4.10 -40.17
C THR A 105 11.75 -3.76 -41.51
N GLN A 106 11.16 -2.58 -41.69
CA GLN A 106 10.42 -2.23 -42.92
C GLN A 106 11.26 -1.63 -44.06
N VAL A 107 12.58 -1.48 -43.89
CA VAL A 107 13.44 -0.81 -44.91
C VAL A 107 14.21 -1.81 -45.81
N GLN A 108 14.02 -3.12 -45.65
CA GLN A 108 14.79 -4.12 -46.41
C GLN A 108 14.01 -4.95 -47.43
N GLU A 109 12.75 -4.60 -47.71
CA GLU A 109 11.90 -5.36 -48.64
C GLU A 109 11.44 -4.54 -49.87
N GLU A 110 12.30 -3.66 -50.39
CA GLU A 110 12.09 -3.07 -51.72
C GLU A 110 13.33 -3.20 -52.63
N SER A 111 13.27 -4.22 -53.50
CA SER A 111 13.84 -4.33 -54.86
C SER A 111 15.36 -4.59 -54.99
N PRO A 112 15.85 -5.38 -55.99
CA PRO A 112 15.37 -5.36 -57.39
C PRO A 112 15.25 -6.73 -58.08
N LEU A 113 14.35 -6.84 -59.06
CA LEU A 113 14.52 -7.65 -60.29
C LEU A 113 13.37 -7.32 -61.25
N ARG A 114 13.61 -6.40 -62.18
CA ARG A 114 12.81 -6.24 -63.39
C ARG A 114 13.72 -6.59 -64.57
N SER A 115 13.61 -7.83 -65.01
CA SER A 115 14.15 -8.33 -66.27
C SER A 115 13.15 -8.06 -67.39
N THR A 116 13.55 -7.27 -68.40
CA THR A 116 13.20 -7.40 -69.83
C THR A 116 14.14 -6.50 -70.61
#